data_AF-A0A023WNF6-F1
#
_entry.id   AF-A0A023WNF6-F1
#
_cell.length_a   1.000
_cell.length_b   1.000
_cell.length_c   1.000
_cell.angle_alpha   90.00
_cell.angle_beta   90.00
_cell.angle_gamma   90.00
#
_symmetry.space_group_name_H-M   'P 1'
#
loop_
_entity.id
_entity.type
_entity.pdbx_description
1 polymer ?
#
loop_
_entity_poly.entity_id
_entity_poly.type
_entity_poly.pdbx_seq_one_letter_code
_entity_poly.pdbx_strand_id
1 'polypeptide(L)'
;MKIAPLAAVAGLGLTLVLAGLSFADDDDHHQRKGYKRPKRLAVPSDAPLAWKEECAACHMLYSPGLLPADAWREQMRTLSDHYGSNASLDPVQEQEILDFLVRASAANHLPVEPSPTAGEPPRISQTRWFEHKHDEVSEAKFARESVGGRFNCVACHRDAERGDFDDDRVKIPR
;
A
#
# COMPACT_ATOMS: atom_id res chain seq x y z
N MET A 1 -45.28 -12.37 53.51
CA MET A 1 -46.56 -12.26 54.25
C MET A 1 -46.57 -10.87 54.87
N LYS A 2 -47.53 -9.96 54.70
CA LYS A 2 -48.89 -10.02 54.17
C LYS A 2 -49.38 -8.55 54.05
N ILE A 3 -49.89 -8.19 52.86
CA ILE A 3 -51.05 -7.31 52.50
C ILE A 3 -51.04 -5.78 52.75
N ALA A 4 -51.38 -5.05 51.67
CA ALA A 4 -51.76 -3.63 51.56
C ALA A 4 -53.27 -3.36 51.87
N PRO A 5 -53.74 -2.09 51.83
CA PRO A 5 -54.71 -1.66 50.79
C PRO A 5 -54.44 -0.21 50.25
N LEU A 6 -54.61 0.12 48.95
CA LEU A 6 -55.84 0.48 48.20
C LEU A 6 -56.64 1.64 48.86
N ALA A 7 -57.01 2.75 48.22
CA ALA A 7 -57.38 2.99 46.82
C ALA A 7 -57.43 4.50 46.48
N ALA A 8 -57.41 4.85 45.19
CA ALA A 8 -58.31 5.84 44.58
C ALA A 8 -58.29 5.69 43.05
N VAL A 9 -59.49 5.64 42.46
CA VAL A 9 -59.78 5.44 41.04
C VAL A 9 -60.35 6.74 40.47
N ALA A 10 -59.86 7.18 39.30
CA ALA A 10 -60.55 7.94 38.25
C ALA A 10 -59.49 8.22 37.16
N GLY A 11 -59.55 7.76 35.91
CA GLY A 11 -60.68 7.67 35.01
C GLY A 11 -60.65 8.89 34.09
N LEU A 12 -60.11 8.77 32.87
CA LEU A 12 -60.47 9.53 31.66
C LEU A 12 -59.52 9.13 30.52
N GLY A 13 -60.10 8.66 29.42
CA GLY A 13 -59.37 8.16 28.26
C GLY A 13 -58.83 9.25 27.35
N LEU A 14 -57.95 8.85 26.44
CA LEU A 14 -57.79 9.46 25.13
C LEU A 14 -57.12 8.46 24.19
N THR A 15 -57.89 7.93 23.24
CA THR A 15 -57.35 7.25 22.06
C THR A 15 -56.96 8.28 21.02
N LEU A 16 -55.67 8.38 20.65
CA LEU A 16 -55.22 9.03 19.42
C LEU A 16 -54.02 8.29 18.79
N VAL A 17 -54.40 7.39 17.88
CA VAL A 17 -53.86 7.10 16.53
C VAL A 17 -52.62 7.89 16.03
N LEU A 18 -51.67 7.09 15.51
CA LEU A 18 -50.65 7.33 14.46
C LEU A 18 -49.57 8.41 14.68
N ALA A 19 -48.32 7.97 14.73
CA ALA A 19 -47.44 8.07 13.55
C ALA A 19 -46.23 7.15 13.78
N GLY A 20 -46.01 6.22 12.84
CA GLY A 20 -44.74 5.52 12.75
C GLY A 20 -43.64 6.54 12.50
N LEU A 21 -42.85 6.81 13.53
CA LEU A 21 -41.51 7.33 13.34
C LEU A 21 -40.67 6.13 12.92
N SER A 22 -40.70 5.83 11.62
CA SER A 22 -39.51 5.29 10.98
C SER A 22 -38.43 6.33 11.23
N PHE A 23 -37.62 6.13 12.26
CA PHE A 23 -36.26 6.61 12.19
C PHE A 23 -35.68 5.90 10.98
N ALA A 24 -35.65 6.63 9.86
CA ALA A 24 -34.75 6.32 8.78
C ALA A 24 -33.38 6.13 9.44
N ASP A 25 -32.84 4.92 9.32
CA ASP A 25 -31.45 4.64 9.62
C ASP A 25 -30.67 5.53 8.66
N ASP A 26 -30.21 6.67 9.20
CA ASP A 26 -29.61 7.75 8.44
C ASP A 26 -28.30 7.22 7.86
N ASP A 27 -28.11 7.42 6.57
CA ASP A 27 -27.05 6.86 5.74
C ASP A 27 -25.63 7.10 6.31
N ASP A 28 -25.13 6.18 7.13
CA ASP A 28 -23.74 6.13 7.60
C ASP A 28 -22.82 5.56 6.48
N HIS A 29 -22.88 6.15 5.29
CA HIS A 29 -22.00 5.84 4.16
C HIS A 29 -20.75 6.73 4.09
N HIS A 30 -20.50 7.52 5.14
CA HIS A 30 -19.27 8.30 5.24
C HIS A 30 -18.18 7.53 6.00
N GLN A 31 -17.16 7.14 5.23
CA GLN A 31 -15.75 7.29 5.62
C GLN A 31 -14.99 6.04 6.09
N ARG A 32 -14.90 5.00 5.24
CA ARG A 32 -13.62 4.28 5.08
C ARG A 32 -12.86 4.90 3.91
N LYS A 33 -12.39 6.16 4.05
CA LYS A 33 -11.40 6.71 3.10
C LYS A 33 -10.08 5.98 3.34
N GLY A 34 -9.97 4.78 2.77
CA GLY A 34 -8.74 3.99 2.79
C GLY A 34 -7.61 4.81 2.19
N TYR A 35 -6.40 4.61 2.72
CA TYR A 35 -5.19 5.21 2.16
C TYR A 35 -5.12 4.98 0.65
N LYS A 36 -5.10 6.06 -0.14
CA LYS A 36 -4.94 6.01 -1.60
C LYS A 36 -3.54 6.51 -1.93
N ARG A 37 -2.71 5.61 -2.46
CA ARG A 37 -1.36 5.96 -2.94
C ARG A 37 -1.46 7.02 -4.06
N PRO A 38 -0.67 8.11 -4.00
CA PRO A 38 -0.66 9.12 -5.05
C PRO A 38 0.00 8.57 -6.33
N LYS A 39 -0.39 9.12 -7.49
CA LYS A 39 0.23 8.76 -8.79
C LYS A 39 1.71 9.19 -8.87
N ARG A 40 2.08 10.24 -8.14
CA ARG A 40 3.44 10.72 -7.99
C ARG A 40 3.90 10.48 -6.56
N LEU A 41 4.92 9.63 -6.41
CA LEU A 41 5.58 9.38 -5.14
C LEU A 41 6.71 10.40 -4.96
N ALA A 42 6.86 10.93 -3.75
CA ALA A 42 7.99 11.78 -3.43
C ALA A 42 9.28 10.94 -3.45
N VAL A 43 10.28 11.44 -4.16
CA VAL A 43 11.67 10.97 -4.06
C VAL A 43 12.45 12.11 -3.43
N PRO A 44 12.86 12.02 -2.16
CA PRO A 44 13.54 13.12 -1.49
C PRO A 44 14.83 13.54 -2.21
N SER A 45 15.05 14.84 -2.37
CA SER A 45 16.23 15.36 -3.08
C SER A 45 17.54 15.13 -2.32
N ASP A 46 17.45 14.96 -1.00
CA ASP A 46 18.53 14.61 -0.08
C ASP A 46 18.82 13.10 -0.04
N ALA A 47 18.32 12.32 -1.01
CA ALA A 47 18.59 10.89 -1.09
C ALA A 47 20.11 10.60 -1.16
N PRO A 48 20.64 9.70 -0.30
CA PRO A 48 22.05 9.33 -0.28
C PRO A 48 22.57 8.87 -1.63
N LEU A 49 23.86 9.13 -1.90
CA LEU A 49 24.50 8.63 -3.11
C LEU A 49 24.58 7.10 -3.10
N ALA A 50 24.90 6.50 -1.94
CA ALA A 50 24.95 5.05 -1.77
C ALA A 50 23.63 4.37 -2.20
N TRP A 51 22.47 4.92 -1.82
CA TRP A 51 21.19 4.37 -2.26
C TRP A 51 21.02 4.42 -3.79
N LYS A 52 21.41 5.53 -4.41
CA LYS A 52 21.28 5.70 -5.87
C LYS A 52 22.20 4.75 -6.64
N GLU A 53 23.42 4.52 -6.15
CA GLU A 53 24.41 3.69 -6.83
C GLU A 53 24.16 2.21 -6.56
N GLU A 54 24.02 1.81 -5.29
CA GLU A 54 23.90 0.40 -4.90
C GLU A 54 22.53 -0.18 -5.30
N CYS A 55 21.44 0.55 -5.07
CA CYS A 55 20.09 0.05 -5.36
C CYS A 55 19.67 0.22 -6.84
N ALA A 56 20.52 0.79 -7.69
CA ALA A 56 20.32 0.86 -9.14
C ALA A 56 21.29 -0.05 -9.94
N ALA A 57 22.15 -0.81 -9.26
CA ALA A 57 23.19 -1.61 -9.91
C ALA A 57 22.64 -2.77 -10.77
N CYS A 58 21.51 -3.36 -10.35
CA CYS A 58 20.94 -4.56 -10.99
C CYS A 58 19.54 -4.35 -11.58
N HIS A 59 18.81 -3.38 -11.08
CA HIS A 59 17.45 -3.05 -11.52
C HIS A 59 17.25 -1.54 -11.42
N MET A 60 16.11 -1.05 -11.93
CA MET A 60 15.75 0.36 -11.77
C MET A 60 15.72 0.80 -10.30
N LEU A 61 15.93 2.08 -10.06
CA LEU A 61 15.88 2.65 -8.73
C LEU A 61 14.43 2.79 -8.24
N TYR A 62 13.98 1.85 -7.40
CA TYR A 62 12.61 1.86 -6.87
C TYR A 62 12.35 3.05 -5.94
N SER A 63 11.28 3.79 -6.20
CA SER A 63 10.85 4.88 -5.31
C SER A 63 10.52 4.34 -3.90
N PRO A 64 11.04 4.95 -2.81
CA PRO A 64 10.84 4.46 -1.44
C PRO A 64 9.37 4.34 -1.04
N GLY A 65 8.47 5.16 -1.61
CA GLY A 65 7.03 5.12 -1.30
C GLY A 65 6.29 3.87 -1.81
N LEU A 66 6.95 2.97 -2.55
CA LEU A 66 6.35 1.75 -3.10
C LEU A 66 6.13 0.65 -2.06
N LEU A 67 6.94 0.62 -1.00
CA LEU A 67 6.80 -0.29 0.14
C LEU A 67 6.69 0.49 1.45
N PRO A 68 6.02 -0.07 2.48
CA PRO A 68 6.07 0.50 3.82
C PRO A 68 7.44 0.28 4.46
N ALA A 69 7.77 1.05 5.49
CA ALA A 69 9.08 1.00 6.15
C ALA A 69 9.48 -0.40 6.65
N ASP A 70 8.51 -1.18 7.17
CA ASP A 70 8.79 -2.54 7.65
C ASP A 70 9.17 -3.51 6.52
N ALA A 71 8.55 -3.36 5.34
CA ALA A 71 8.95 -4.16 4.17
C ALA A 71 10.36 -3.79 3.69
N TRP A 72 10.75 -2.51 3.74
CA TRP A 72 12.14 -2.13 3.45
C TRP A 72 13.14 -2.68 4.46
N ARG A 73 12.78 -2.77 5.76
CA ARG A 73 13.61 -3.44 6.75
C ARG A 73 13.82 -4.92 6.42
N GLU A 74 12.78 -5.61 5.95
CA GLU A 74 12.89 -7.01 5.53
C GLU A 74 13.80 -7.15 4.29
N GLN A 75 13.66 -6.26 3.30
CA GLN A 75 14.56 -6.21 2.14
C GLN A 75 16.03 -6.06 2.53
N MET A 76 16.34 -5.05 3.34
CA MET A 76 17.73 -4.74 3.71
C MET A 76 18.35 -5.84 4.58
N ARG A 77 17.57 -6.51 5.43
CA ARG A 77 18.06 -7.63 6.27
C ARG A 77 18.40 -8.90 5.49
N THR A 78 17.93 -9.02 4.25
CA THR A 78 18.03 -10.23 3.44
C THR A 78 18.86 -10.00 2.16
N LEU A 79 19.69 -8.96 2.13
CA LEU A 79 20.48 -8.60 0.94
C LEU A 79 21.41 -9.71 0.44
N SER A 80 21.91 -10.59 1.31
CA SER A 80 22.73 -11.75 0.91
C SER A 80 21.97 -12.80 0.10
N ASP A 81 20.63 -12.81 0.19
CA ASP A 81 19.70 -13.65 -0.57
C ASP A 81 18.60 -12.78 -1.21
N HIS A 82 19.03 -11.74 -1.92
CA HIS A 82 18.15 -10.80 -2.60
C HIS A 82 17.68 -11.39 -3.92
N TYR A 83 16.66 -12.25 -3.84
CA TYR A 83 16.00 -12.85 -5.00
C TYR A 83 16.92 -13.75 -5.84
N GLY A 84 17.72 -14.58 -5.16
CA GLY A 84 18.70 -15.47 -5.80
C GLY A 84 19.99 -14.78 -6.21
N SER A 85 20.19 -13.52 -5.81
CA SER A 85 21.44 -12.78 -5.96
C SER A 85 21.97 -12.33 -4.59
N ASN A 86 23.27 -12.06 -4.51
CA ASN A 86 23.87 -11.43 -3.33
C ASN A 86 24.05 -9.93 -3.62
N ALA A 87 23.31 -9.11 -2.89
CA ALA A 87 23.36 -7.66 -2.90
C ALA A 87 23.85 -7.09 -1.55
N SER A 88 24.60 -7.87 -0.77
CA SER A 88 25.18 -7.42 0.49
C SER A 88 26.07 -6.20 0.29
N LEU A 89 25.97 -5.27 1.24
CA LEU A 89 26.70 -4.00 1.22
C LEU A 89 27.66 -3.94 2.41
N ASP A 90 28.54 -2.94 2.39
CA ASP A 90 29.29 -2.62 3.60
C ASP A 90 28.31 -2.15 4.71
N PRO A 91 28.59 -2.43 6.01
CA PRO A 91 27.67 -2.10 7.09
C PRO A 91 27.31 -0.61 7.20
N VAL A 92 28.20 0.30 6.79
CA VAL A 92 27.96 1.75 6.80
C VAL A 92 26.98 2.13 5.70
N GLN A 93 27.20 1.70 4.46
CA GLN A 93 26.26 1.89 3.36
C GLN A 93 24.90 1.24 3.67
N GLU A 94 24.87 0.01 4.20
CA GLU A 94 23.64 -0.70 4.52
C GLU A 94 22.78 0.12 5.51
N GLN A 95 23.39 0.62 6.57
CA GLN A 95 22.70 1.43 7.58
C GLN A 95 22.22 2.77 7.00
N GLU A 96 23.05 3.47 6.24
CA GLU A 96 22.68 4.75 5.60
C GLU A 96 21.48 4.58 4.66
N ILE A 97 21.50 3.53 3.84
CA ILE A 97 20.42 3.22 2.89
C ILE A 97 19.15 2.82 3.64
N LEU A 98 19.26 1.98 4.67
CA LEU A 98 18.10 1.56 5.46
C LEU A 98 17.41 2.76 6.14
N ASP A 99 18.19 3.64 6.77
CA ASP A 99 17.65 4.84 7.43
C ASP A 99 16.95 5.77 6.43
N PHE A 100 17.52 5.92 5.25
CA PHE A 100 16.88 6.67 4.16
C PHE A 100 15.57 6.02 3.72
N LEU A 101 15.55 4.72 3.39
CA LEU A 101 14.37 4.01 2.91
C LEU A 101 13.22 4.06 3.92
N VAL A 102 13.52 3.83 5.21
CA VAL A 102 12.54 3.89 6.30
C VAL A 102 11.94 5.30 6.42
N ARG A 103 12.78 6.33 6.42
CA ARG A 103 12.32 7.73 6.51
C ARG A 103 11.51 8.15 5.29
N ALA A 104 12.01 7.84 4.09
CA ALA A 104 11.39 8.26 2.82
C ALA A 104 10.07 7.52 2.53
N SER A 105 9.85 6.35 3.14
CA SER A 105 8.61 5.57 3.01
C SER A 105 7.57 5.86 4.11
N ALA A 106 7.84 6.78 5.04
CA ALA A 106 7.01 6.99 6.24
C ALA A 106 5.52 7.35 5.95
N ALA A 107 5.22 7.92 4.79
CA ALA A 107 3.86 8.24 4.35
C ALA A 107 3.09 7.04 3.76
N ASN A 108 3.75 5.89 3.58
CA ASN A 108 3.11 4.67 3.12
C ASN A 108 2.64 3.83 4.32
N HIS A 109 1.32 3.83 4.54
CA HIS A 109 0.67 3.11 5.63
C HIS A 109 0.02 1.80 5.20
N LEU A 110 0.36 1.30 4.00
CA LEU A 110 -0.07 -0.04 3.59
C LEU A 110 0.60 -1.11 4.46
N PRO A 111 -0.08 -2.25 4.71
CA PRO A 111 0.53 -3.35 5.44
C PRO A 111 1.71 -3.94 4.66
N VAL A 112 2.62 -4.59 5.37
CA VAL A 112 3.59 -5.49 4.76
C VAL A 112 2.82 -6.68 4.17
N GLU A 113 3.10 -7.01 2.91
CA GLU A 113 2.54 -8.16 2.22
C GLU A 113 3.69 -9.13 1.91
N PRO A 114 3.70 -10.36 2.46
CA PRO A 114 4.79 -11.29 2.24
C PRO A 114 4.84 -11.76 0.79
N SER A 115 6.03 -12.19 0.34
CA SER A 115 6.14 -12.92 -0.93
C SER A 115 5.38 -14.26 -0.83
N PRO A 116 4.65 -14.68 -1.89
CA PRO A 116 4.11 -16.04 -1.96
C PRO A 116 5.21 -17.10 -2.10
N THR A 117 6.42 -16.70 -2.50
CA THR A 117 7.60 -17.58 -2.53
C THR A 117 8.23 -17.64 -1.15
N ALA A 118 8.26 -18.82 -0.54
CA ALA A 118 8.88 -19.02 0.77
C ALA A 118 10.36 -18.60 0.76
N GLY A 119 10.77 -17.81 1.75
CA GLY A 119 12.14 -17.32 1.90
C GLY A 119 12.43 -15.99 1.18
N GLU A 120 11.59 -15.55 0.25
CA GLU A 120 11.79 -14.27 -0.43
C GLU A 120 11.21 -13.09 0.38
N PRO A 121 11.91 -11.93 0.42
CA PRO A 121 11.36 -10.73 1.04
C PRO A 121 10.23 -10.09 0.19
N PRO A 122 9.37 -9.25 0.80
CA PRO A 122 8.19 -8.64 0.16
C PRO A 122 8.44 -7.97 -1.19
N ARG A 123 7.82 -8.42 -2.29
CA ARG A 123 7.97 -7.78 -3.62
C ARG A 123 6.89 -6.75 -3.89
N ILE A 124 7.28 -5.59 -4.41
CA ILE A 124 6.36 -4.53 -4.88
C ILE A 124 5.34 -5.11 -5.88
N SER A 125 5.83 -5.89 -6.86
CA SER A 125 5.02 -6.44 -7.96
C SER A 125 4.03 -7.55 -7.57
N GLN A 126 4.03 -7.95 -6.29
CA GLN A 126 3.15 -8.97 -5.72
C GLN A 126 2.23 -8.40 -4.63
N THR A 127 2.33 -7.11 -4.34
CA THR A 127 1.37 -6.45 -3.43
C THR A 127 -0.02 -6.43 -4.06
N ARG A 128 -1.08 -6.56 -3.25
CA ARG A 128 -2.47 -6.42 -3.75
C ARG A 128 -2.70 -5.10 -4.46
N TRP A 129 -2.05 -4.02 -4.02
CA TRP A 129 -2.13 -2.73 -4.71
C TRP A 129 -1.57 -2.82 -6.14
N PHE A 130 -0.41 -3.45 -6.31
CA PHE A 130 0.22 -3.57 -7.62
C PHE A 130 -0.65 -4.41 -8.55
N GLU A 131 -1.13 -5.56 -8.07
CA GLU A 131 -2.01 -6.45 -8.82
C GLU A 131 -3.28 -5.74 -9.26
N HIS A 132 -3.95 -5.02 -8.35
CA HIS A 132 -5.13 -4.24 -8.68
C HIS A 132 -4.86 -3.10 -9.67
N LYS A 133 -3.67 -2.48 -9.64
CA LYS A 133 -3.32 -1.41 -10.58
C LYS A 133 -2.90 -1.90 -11.96
N HIS A 134 -2.61 -3.18 -12.10
CA HIS A 134 -2.13 -3.78 -13.34
C HIS A 134 -3.02 -4.93 -13.82
N ASP A 135 -4.25 -5.05 -13.32
CA ASP A 135 -5.19 -6.11 -13.69
C ASP A 135 -5.59 -6.10 -15.17
N GLU A 136 -5.57 -4.93 -15.81
CA GLU A 136 -5.77 -4.76 -17.26
C GLU A 136 -4.50 -5.03 -18.10
N VAL A 137 -3.35 -5.27 -17.46
CA VAL A 137 -2.09 -5.61 -18.13
C VAL A 137 -1.94 -7.13 -18.16
N SER A 138 -2.30 -7.74 -19.28
CA SER A 138 -2.18 -9.19 -19.50
C SER A 138 -0.76 -9.70 -19.24
N GLU A 139 -0.62 -10.93 -18.73
CA GLU A 139 0.67 -11.60 -18.54
C GLU A 139 1.53 -11.64 -19.82
N ALA A 140 0.91 -11.79 -21.00
CA ALA A 140 1.61 -11.74 -22.28
C ALA A 140 2.32 -10.41 -22.55
N LYS A 141 1.86 -9.28 -21.97
CA LYS A 141 2.55 -7.99 -22.05
C LYS A 141 3.75 -7.96 -21.11
N PHE A 142 3.61 -8.48 -19.89
CA PHE A 142 4.73 -8.58 -18.94
C PHE A 142 5.83 -9.53 -19.42
N ALA A 143 5.46 -10.60 -20.13
CA ALA A 143 6.38 -11.59 -20.68
C ALA A 143 7.12 -11.13 -21.94
N ARG A 144 6.82 -9.95 -22.50
CA ARG A 144 7.57 -9.41 -23.65
C ARG A 144 9.02 -9.19 -23.26
N GLU A 145 9.94 -9.54 -24.15
CA GLU A 145 11.36 -9.23 -23.99
C GLU A 145 11.60 -7.73 -23.76
N SER A 146 10.86 -6.88 -24.47
CA SER A 146 10.92 -5.42 -24.31
C SER A 146 10.45 -4.89 -22.96
N VAL A 147 9.72 -5.70 -22.18
CA VAL A 147 9.29 -5.37 -20.81
C VAL A 147 10.22 -6.04 -19.81
N GLY A 148 10.59 -7.30 -20.02
CA GLY A 148 11.51 -8.04 -19.17
C GLY A 148 10.91 -8.50 -17.83
N GLY A 149 9.62 -8.25 -17.60
CA GLY A 149 8.88 -8.68 -16.41
C GLY A 149 8.28 -7.54 -15.59
N ARG A 150 7.46 -7.90 -14.60
CA ARG A 150 6.69 -6.97 -13.75
C ARG A 150 7.56 -6.02 -12.92
N PHE A 151 8.81 -6.40 -12.66
CA PHE A 151 9.76 -5.63 -11.85
C PHE A 151 10.34 -4.42 -12.60
N ASN A 152 10.35 -4.45 -13.94
CA ASN A 152 10.97 -3.40 -14.75
C ASN A 152 9.98 -2.25 -15.02
N CYS A 153 9.68 -1.45 -14.00
CA CYS A 153 8.66 -0.42 -14.11
C CYS A 153 9.00 0.63 -15.19
N VAL A 154 10.29 0.94 -15.37
CA VAL A 154 10.76 1.92 -16.38
C VAL A 154 10.48 1.51 -17.83
N ALA A 155 10.24 0.21 -18.10
CA ALA A 155 9.85 -0.24 -19.43
C ALA A 155 8.52 0.37 -19.89
N CYS A 156 7.57 0.55 -18.96
CA CYS A 156 6.24 1.08 -19.24
C CYS A 156 6.04 2.51 -18.72
N HIS A 157 6.66 2.83 -17.57
CA HIS A 157 6.62 4.12 -16.88
C HIS A 157 7.99 4.81 -16.98
N ARG A 158 8.23 5.55 -18.08
CA ARG A 158 9.55 6.16 -18.36
C ARG A 158 10.14 7.02 -17.23
N ASP A 159 9.29 7.62 -16.40
CA ASP A 159 9.68 8.49 -15.29
C ASP A 159 9.55 7.80 -13.91
N ALA A 160 9.50 6.47 -13.85
CA ALA A 160 9.27 5.72 -12.60
C ALA A 160 10.32 6.00 -11.51
N GLU A 161 11.59 6.15 -11.86
CA GLU A 161 12.67 6.49 -10.91
C GLU A 161 12.52 7.90 -10.32
N ARG A 162 11.78 8.78 -11.02
CA ARG A 162 11.39 10.11 -10.53
C ARG A 162 10.08 10.06 -9.73
N GLY A 163 9.60 8.87 -9.40
CA GLY A 163 8.39 8.62 -8.65
C GLY A 163 7.10 8.76 -9.45
N ASP A 164 7.18 8.82 -10.79
CA ASP A 164 6.03 9.12 -11.64
C ASP A 164 5.41 7.87 -12.27
N PHE A 165 4.25 7.47 -11.74
CA PHE A 165 3.51 6.27 -12.15
C PHE A 165 2.16 6.61 -12.77
N ASP A 166 2.02 7.82 -13.30
CA ASP A 166 0.78 8.29 -13.93
C ASP A 166 0.41 7.45 -15.16
N ASP A 167 -0.75 6.80 -15.11
CA ASP A 167 -1.28 5.89 -16.12
C ASP A 167 -1.51 6.59 -17.46
N ASP A 168 -1.86 7.88 -17.43
CA ASP A 168 -2.04 8.72 -18.62
C ASP A 168 -0.75 8.84 -19.48
N ARG A 169 0.41 8.50 -18.92
CA ARG A 169 1.73 8.58 -19.59
C ARG A 169 2.38 7.22 -19.85
N VAL A 170 1.69 6.14 -19.53
CA VAL A 170 2.18 4.77 -19.73
C VAL A 170 2.30 4.47 -21.21
N LYS A 171 3.42 3.82 -21.59
CA LYS A 171 3.62 3.26 -22.92
C LYS A 171 4.16 1.85 -22.80
N ILE A 172 3.33 0.87 -23.08
CA ILE A 172 3.77 -0.54 -23.07
C ILE A 172 4.48 -0.83 -24.39
N PRO A 173 5.79 -1.14 -24.38
CA PRO A 173 6.53 -1.46 -25.60
C PRO A 173 6.00 -2.75 -26.22
N ARG A 174 6.10 -2.84 -27.55
CA ARG A 174 5.64 -4.00 -28.32
C ARG A 174 6.64 -5.13 -28.28
#